data_AF-A0A8S2A1T2-F1
#
_entry.id   AF-A0A8S2A1T2-F1
#
_cell.length_a   1.000
_cell.length_b   1.000
_cell.length_c   1.000
_cell.angle_alpha   90.00
_cell.angle_beta   90.00
_cell.angle_gamma   90.00
#
_symmetry.space_group_name_H-M   'P 1'
#
loop_
_entity.id
_entity.type
_entity.pdbx_description
1 polymer ?
#
loop_
_entity_poly.entity_id
_entity_poly.type
_entity_poly.pdbx_seq_one_letter_code
_entity_poly.pdbx_strand_id
1 'polypeptide(L)'
;MAQAQARRFGNDEVAVFQDSENCPFSITKKMTVGDILANILSNLRPANIQRLCAPMLVYSGNKHIYRKAEHDSIKEQGFRFLEASLRRRPCARKYCRNIEQPGEVEPDLYERSFNVVDSLLIEEMLGEALLGNLPPNVLLISTDQDFHLATQSLHATKRYNIFVARKRNTDGSLPAAPSAYGTWEWARMQKPGAPVQVVIRNKNI
;
A
#
# COMPACT_ATOMS: atom_id res chain seq x y z
N MET A 1 -15.44 -1.31 -29.40
CA MET A 1 -14.94 -1.22 -28.01
C MET A 1 -14.87 -2.63 -27.46
N ALA A 2 -13.68 -3.17 -27.24
CA ALA A 2 -13.53 -4.50 -26.64
C ALA A 2 -13.78 -4.37 -25.13
N GLN A 3 -14.81 -5.06 -24.63
CA GLN A 3 -14.96 -5.26 -23.19
C GLN A 3 -13.76 -6.10 -22.73
N ALA A 4 -12.86 -5.52 -21.95
CA ALA A 4 -11.82 -6.29 -21.28
C ALA A 4 -12.53 -7.32 -20.38
N GLN A 5 -12.35 -8.61 -20.67
CA GLN A 5 -12.88 -9.67 -19.82
C GLN A 5 -12.25 -9.52 -18.43
N ALA A 6 -13.10 -9.34 -17.42
CA ALA A 6 -12.67 -9.32 -16.02
C ALA A 6 -11.88 -10.61 -15.72
N ARG A 7 -10.64 -10.46 -15.26
CA ARG A 7 -9.80 -11.59 -14.86
C ARG A 7 -10.49 -12.31 -13.71
N ARG A 8 -10.62 -13.64 -13.79
CA ARG A 8 -11.10 -14.45 -12.65
C ARG A 8 -9.94 -14.66 -11.68
N PHE A 9 -9.99 -13.99 -10.54
CA PHE A 9 -9.04 -14.19 -9.43
C PHE A 9 -9.44 -15.40 -8.60
N GLY A 10 -8.45 -16.14 -8.11
CA GLY A 10 -8.69 -17.14 -7.08
C GLY A 10 -8.87 -16.50 -5.70
N ASN A 11 -9.58 -17.19 -4.81
CA ASN A 11 -9.74 -16.79 -3.41
C ASN A 11 -8.44 -16.88 -2.60
N ASP A 12 -7.39 -17.45 -3.18
CA ASP A 12 -6.04 -17.63 -2.63
C ASP A 12 -5.05 -16.56 -3.11
N GLU A 13 -5.48 -15.64 -3.99
CA GLU A 13 -4.70 -14.49 -4.46
C GLU A 13 -4.88 -13.27 -3.55
N VAL A 14 -3.80 -12.52 -3.31
CA VAL A 14 -3.83 -11.23 -2.57
C VAL A 14 -3.18 -10.12 -3.38
N ALA A 15 -3.85 -8.96 -3.49
CA ALA A 15 -3.26 -7.72 -3.97
C ALA A 15 -2.47 -7.03 -2.84
N VAL A 16 -1.40 -6.31 -3.17
CA VAL A 16 -0.58 -5.60 -2.19
C VAL A 16 -0.49 -4.13 -2.58
N PHE A 17 -0.91 -3.25 -1.68
CA PHE A 17 -0.78 -1.81 -1.80
C PHE A 17 0.11 -1.31 -0.67
N GLN A 18 1.26 -0.76 -1.02
CA GLN A 18 2.25 -0.29 -0.05
C GLN A 18 2.45 1.21 -0.15
N ASP A 19 2.17 1.88 0.95
CA ASP A 19 2.68 3.21 1.23
C ASP A 19 4.10 3.08 1.77
N SER A 20 5.07 3.30 0.88
CA SER A 20 6.48 3.05 1.17
C SER A 20 7.09 4.11 2.08
N GLU A 21 6.56 5.33 2.12
CA GLU A 21 7.01 6.39 3.04
C GLU A 21 6.75 6.01 4.48
N ASN A 22 5.54 5.53 4.73
CA ASN A 22 5.16 5.11 6.07
C ASN A 22 5.67 3.72 6.42
N CYS A 23 5.74 2.80 5.47
CA CYS A 23 6.11 1.40 5.72
C CYS A 23 7.10 0.87 4.67
N PRO A 24 8.37 1.34 4.67
CA PRO A 24 9.35 0.89 3.68
C PRO A 24 9.75 -0.57 3.92
N PHE A 25 10.15 -1.24 2.85
CA PHE A 25 10.82 -2.53 2.92
C PHE A 25 12.16 -2.38 3.64
N SER A 26 12.43 -3.29 4.56
CA SER A 26 13.67 -3.38 5.33
C SER A 26 14.71 -4.20 4.57
N ILE A 27 15.09 -3.72 3.38
CA ILE A 27 16.04 -4.39 2.49
C ILE A 27 17.45 -4.31 3.09
N THR A 28 18.12 -5.46 3.19
CA THR A 28 19.51 -5.54 3.66
C THR A 28 20.28 -6.59 2.88
N LYS A 29 21.61 -6.69 3.07
CA LYS A 29 22.42 -7.76 2.47
C LYS A 29 21.93 -9.18 2.80
N LYS A 30 21.15 -9.35 3.88
CA LYS A 30 20.62 -10.65 4.34
C LYS A 30 19.11 -10.79 4.15
N MET A 31 18.44 -9.77 3.60
CA MET A 31 16.99 -9.72 3.46
C MET A 31 16.65 -8.99 2.16
N THR A 32 16.30 -9.76 1.13
CA THR A 32 15.90 -9.25 -0.17
C THR A 32 14.40 -8.94 -0.21
N VAL A 33 13.93 -8.25 -1.25
CA VAL A 33 12.48 -8.06 -1.47
C VAL A 33 11.77 -9.41 -1.62
N GLY A 34 12.38 -10.36 -2.34
CA GLY A 34 11.84 -11.72 -2.50
C GLY A 34 11.66 -12.44 -1.16
N ASP A 35 12.64 -12.32 -0.25
CA ASP A 35 12.53 -12.89 1.11
C ASP A 35 11.37 -12.25 1.89
N ILE A 36 11.20 -10.93 1.79
CA ILE A 36 10.11 -10.21 2.45
C ILE A 36 8.75 -10.65 1.89
N LEU A 37 8.63 -10.82 0.57
CA LEU A 37 7.40 -11.30 -0.08
C LEU A 37 7.08 -12.75 0.31
N ALA A 38 8.09 -13.61 0.42
CA ALA A 38 7.93 -14.96 0.94
C ALA A 38 7.44 -14.96 2.40
N ASN A 39 7.95 -14.04 3.22
CA ASN A 39 7.49 -13.87 4.60
C ASN A 39 6.05 -13.35 4.67
N ILE A 40 5.69 -12.37 3.84
CA ILE A 40 4.31 -11.88 3.71
C ILE A 40 3.36 -13.05 3.38
N LEU A 41 3.68 -13.85 2.36
CA LEU A 41 2.87 -15.01 2.00
C LEU A 41 2.78 -16.02 3.13
N SER A 42 3.91 -16.35 3.77
CA SER A 42 3.94 -17.29 4.90
C SER A 42 3.03 -16.83 6.04
N ASN A 43 3.02 -15.53 6.35
CA ASN A 43 2.19 -14.94 7.38
C ASN A 43 0.70 -14.88 7.00
N LEU A 44 0.36 -14.87 5.71
CA LEU A 44 -1.02 -14.88 5.21
C LEU A 44 -1.58 -16.30 4.96
N ARG A 45 -0.74 -17.35 4.95
CA ARG A 45 -1.18 -18.75 4.78
C ARG A 45 -2.31 -19.20 5.70
N PRO A 46 -2.35 -18.81 7.01
CA PRO A 46 -3.46 -19.17 7.88
C PRO A 46 -4.82 -18.64 7.41
N ALA A 47 -4.84 -17.62 6.55
CA ALA A 47 -6.05 -17.10 5.91
C ALA A 47 -6.31 -17.71 4.52
N ASN A 48 -5.68 -18.86 4.20
CA ASN A 48 -5.74 -19.55 2.91
C ASN A 48 -5.22 -18.75 1.71
N ILE A 49 -4.37 -17.76 1.94
CA ILE A 49 -3.67 -17.03 0.88
C ILE A 49 -2.41 -17.78 0.49
N GLN A 50 -2.24 -18.04 -0.80
CA GLN A 50 -1.11 -18.84 -1.32
C GLN A 50 -0.24 -18.06 -2.30
N ARG A 51 -0.78 -17.02 -2.94
CA ARG A 51 -0.09 -16.32 -4.02
C ARG A 51 -0.32 -14.82 -4.02
N LEU A 52 0.72 -14.09 -4.39
CA LEU A 52 0.64 -12.66 -4.66
C LEU A 52 0.02 -12.44 -6.04
N CYS A 53 -0.88 -11.50 -6.14
CA CYS A 53 -1.50 -11.12 -7.41
C CYS A 53 -0.54 -10.17 -8.14
N ALA A 54 0.36 -10.70 -8.96
CA ALA A 54 1.42 -9.94 -9.64
C ALA A 54 0.96 -8.64 -10.34
N PRO A 55 -0.20 -8.57 -11.04
CA PRO A 55 -0.66 -7.31 -11.63
C PRO A 55 -1.02 -6.24 -10.59
N MET A 56 -1.36 -6.66 -9.38
CA MET A 56 -1.88 -5.82 -8.29
C MET A 56 -0.88 -5.74 -7.14
N LEU A 57 0.40 -5.61 -7.49
CA LEU A 57 1.47 -5.27 -6.55
C LEU A 57 1.86 -3.82 -6.82
N VAL A 58 1.52 -2.94 -5.90
CA VAL A 58 1.62 -1.50 -6.07
C VAL A 58 2.31 -0.90 -4.87
N TYR A 59 3.24 0.01 -5.11
CA TYR A 59 3.82 0.84 -4.06
C TYR A 59 3.91 2.29 -4.50
N SER A 60 3.76 3.20 -3.56
CA SER A 60 3.90 4.64 -3.79
C SER A 60 4.69 5.30 -2.66
N GLY A 61 5.28 6.45 -2.95
CA GLY A 61 6.09 7.22 -2.03
C GLY A 61 7.15 8.05 -2.76
N ASN A 62 7.98 8.77 -2.00
CA ASN A 62 9.11 9.50 -2.54
C ASN A 62 10.08 8.55 -3.25
N LYS A 63 10.46 8.89 -4.49
CA LYS A 63 11.46 8.17 -5.31
C LYS A 63 12.85 8.03 -4.65
N HIS A 64 13.10 8.74 -3.56
CA HIS A 64 14.36 8.69 -2.81
C HIS A 64 14.30 7.74 -1.61
N ILE A 65 13.15 7.12 -1.32
CA ILE A 65 13.04 6.18 -0.21
C ILE A 65 13.85 4.89 -0.44
N TYR A 66 13.97 4.50 -1.70
CA TYR A 66 14.81 3.40 -2.13
C TYR A 66 15.91 3.92 -3.06
N ARG A 67 17.04 3.26 -3.05
CA ARG A 67 18.08 3.44 -4.06
C ARG A 67 17.59 2.87 -5.38
N LYS A 68 18.19 3.31 -6.50
CA LYS A 68 17.83 2.81 -7.84
C LYS A 68 17.82 1.27 -7.92
N ALA A 69 18.86 0.62 -7.42
CA ALA A 69 18.96 -0.85 -7.41
C ALA A 69 17.85 -1.52 -6.57
N GLU A 70 17.38 -0.86 -5.50
CA GLU A 70 16.28 -1.36 -4.68
C GLU A 70 14.95 -1.16 -5.40
N HIS A 71 14.72 -0.01 -6.05
CA HIS A 71 13.56 0.20 -6.93
C HIS A 71 13.50 -0.83 -8.06
N ASP A 72 14.64 -1.12 -8.70
CA ASP A 72 14.73 -2.11 -9.77
C ASP A 72 14.42 -3.51 -9.22
N SER A 73 14.98 -3.88 -8.07
CA SER A 73 14.67 -5.15 -7.41
C SER A 73 13.19 -5.29 -7.03
N ILE A 74 12.55 -4.22 -6.54
CA ILE A 74 11.11 -4.21 -6.24
C ILE A 74 10.29 -4.42 -7.53
N LYS A 75 10.64 -3.71 -8.61
CA LYS A 75 9.97 -3.86 -9.92
C LYS A 75 10.14 -5.24 -10.53
N GLU A 76 11.31 -5.88 -10.37
CA GLU A 76 11.56 -7.26 -10.79
C GLU A 76 10.64 -8.27 -10.08
N GLN A 77 10.17 -7.97 -8.87
CA GLN A 77 9.16 -8.78 -8.18
C GLN A 77 7.72 -8.52 -8.69
N GLY A 78 7.54 -7.66 -9.68
CA GLY A 78 6.25 -7.33 -10.28
C GLY A 78 5.57 -6.08 -9.71
N PHE A 79 6.22 -5.36 -8.79
CA PHE A 79 5.63 -4.13 -8.24
C PHE A 79 5.64 -2.98 -9.24
N ARG A 80 4.49 -2.33 -9.39
CA ARG A 80 4.33 -1.05 -10.06
C ARG A 80 4.60 0.08 -9.07
N PHE A 81 5.47 1.00 -9.45
CA PHE A 81 5.71 2.23 -8.69
C PHE A 81 4.74 3.32 -9.16
N LEU A 82 3.90 3.81 -8.27
CA LEU A 82 3.12 5.03 -8.49
C LEU A 82 3.96 6.21 -8.03
N GLU A 83 4.66 6.84 -8.97
CA GLU A 83 5.39 8.07 -8.68
C GLU A 83 4.40 9.23 -8.55
N ALA A 84 4.26 9.77 -7.34
CA ALA A 84 3.62 11.06 -7.19
C ALA A 84 4.50 12.11 -7.86
N SER A 85 3.98 12.73 -8.91
CA SER A 85 4.63 13.89 -9.53
C SER A 85 4.85 14.93 -8.43
N LEU A 86 6.11 15.34 -8.19
CA LEU A 86 6.37 16.54 -7.39
C LEU A 86 5.54 17.66 -7.99
N ARG A 87 4.58 18.20 -7.22
CA ARG A 87 3.70 19.27 -7.71
C ARG A 87 4.58 20.50 -7.95
N ARG A 88 4.98 20.75 -9.21
CA ARG A 88 5.63 21.99 -9.63
C ARG A 88 4.61 23.11 -9.52
N ARG A 89 4.64 23.88 -8.44
CA ARG A 89 3.85 25.12 -8.35
C ARG A 89 4.53 26.19 -9.22
N PRO A 90 3.86 26.77 -10.24
CA PRO A 90 4.42 27.89 -10.98
C PRO A 90 4.64 29.08 -10.03
N CYS A 91 5.86 29.60 -10.00
CA CYS A 91 6.22 30.74 -9.17
C CYS A 91 5.46 31.99 -9.65
N ALA A 92 4.74 32.66 -8.74
CA ALA A 92 3.95 33.85 -9.07
C ALA A 92 4.81 35.11 -9.36
N ARG A 93 6.14 35.06 -9.19
CA ARG A 93 7.04 36.19 -9.48
C ARG A 93 7.47 36.24 -10.95
N LYS A 94 7.26 37.42 -11.56
CA LYS A 94 7.75 37.75 -12.91
C LYS A 94 9.28 37.57 -12.98
N TYR A 95 9.76 36.87 -14.01
CA TYR A 95 11.18 36.56 -14.29
C TYR A 95 11.85 35.42 -13.48
N CYS A 96 11.09 34.62 -12.72
CA CYS A 96 11.62 33.38 -12.13
C CYS A 96 11.86 32.33 -13.24
N ARG A 97 13.12 32.07 -13.63
CA ARG A 97 13.49 31.18 -14.76
C ARG A 97 13.82 29.72 -14.38
N ASN A 98 13.72 29.31 -13.11
CA ASN A 98 13.82 27.92 -12.62
C ASN A 98 12.94 27.85 -11.34
N ILE A 99 11.77 27.20 -11.30
CA ILE A 99 11.46 25.76 -11.10
C ILE A 99 12.15 25.17 -9.86
N GLU A 100 11.33 24.76 -8.88
CA GLU A 100 11.62 24.39 -7.49
C GLU A 100 11.86 25.61 -6.56
N GLN A 101 10.76 26.14 -6.01
CA GLN A 101 10.85 26.96 -4.80
C GLN A 101 10.95 26.04 -3.59
N PRO A 102 11.94 26.20 -2.68
CA PRO A 102 11.65 25.96 -1.27
C PRO A 102 10.46 26.86 -0.90
N GLY A 103 9.38 26.27 -0.40
CA GLY A 103 8.09 26.93 -0.29
C GLY A 103 8.15 28.23 0.51
N GLU A 104 7.91 29.38 -0.15
CA GLU A 104 7.78 30.70 0.48
C GLU A 104 6.31 31.13 0.68
N VAL A 105 5.35 30.28 0.31
CA VAL A 105 3.95 30.42 0.71
C VAL A 105 3.75 29.45 1.86
N GLU A 106 3.31 29.94 3.02
CA GLU A 106 2.82 29.06 4.08
C GLU A 106 1.90 28.03 3.44
N PRO A 107 2.15 26.73 3.61
CA PRO A 107 1.26 25.71 3.09
C PRO A 107 -0.16 26.07 3.52
N ASP A 108 -1.13 25.96 2.61
CA ASP A 108 -2.53 25.89 3.04
C ASP A 108 -2.54 24.87 4.18
N LEU A 109 -3.06 25.26 5.36
CA LEU A 109 -2.90 24.52 6.62
C LEU A 109 -3.30 23.04 6.48
N TYR A 110 -4.03 22.69 5.43
CA TYR A 110 -4.61 21.39 5.15
C TYR A 110 -4.02 20.63 3.94
N GLU A 111 -3.17 21.22 3.09
CA GLU A 111 -2.72 20.56 1.84
C GLU A 111 -1.25 20.12 1.94
N ARG A 112 -1.03 18.83 2.26
CA ARG A 112 0.31 18.23 2.34
C ARG A 112 0.62 17.41 1.09
N SER A 113 1.86 17.46 0.62
CA SER A 113 2.37 16.63 -0.49
C SER A 113 2.20 15.12 -0.28
N PHE A 114 2.09 14.69 0.98
CA PHE A 114 1.79 13.31 1.40
C PHE A 114 0.42 12.82 0.88
N ASN A 115 -0.59 13.69 0.87
CA ASN A 115 -1.95 13.32 0.45
C ASN A 115 -2.04 12.88 -1.01
N VAL A 116 -1.10 13.30 -1.88
CA VAL A 116 -1.10 12.91 -3.30
C VAL A 116 -0.68 11.45 -3.47
N VAL A 117 0.31 11.00 -2.71
CA VAL A 117 0.77 9.60 -2.68
C VAL A 117 -0.37 8.70 -2.20
N ASP A 118 -1.05 9.09 -1.12
CA ASP A 118 -2.19 8.34 -0.59
C ASP A 118 -3.36 8.33 -1.57
N SER A 119 -3.66 9.47 -2.18
CA SER A 119 -4.72 9.58 -3.20
C SER A 119 -4.45 8.66 -4.40
N LEU A 120 -3.20 8.56 -4.87
CA LEU A 120 -2.85 7.66 -5.97
C LEU A 120 -3.05 6.19 -5.60
N LEU A 121 -2.64 5.78 -4.40
CA LEU A 121 -2.86 4.41 -3.92
C LEU A 121 -4.35 4.11 -3.73
N ILE A 122 -5.13 5.07 -3.20
CA ILE A 122 -6.59 4.95 -3.04
C ILE A 122 -7.27 4.85 -4.40
N GLU A 123 -6.93 5.73 -5.34
CA GLU A 123 -7.48 5.76 -6.69
C GLU A 123 -7.21 4.46 -7.43
N GLU A 124 -5.96 3.96 -7.40
CA GLU A 124 -5.60 2.68 -7.98
C GLU A 124 -6.41 1.53 -7.35
N MET A 125 -6.45 1.45 -6.02
CA MET A 125 -7.12 0.38 -5.30
C MET A 125 -8.64 0.35 -5.58
N LEU A 126 -9.31 1.51 -5.51
CA LEU A 126 -10.74 1.62 -5.77
C LEU A 126 -11.08 1.49 -7.27
N GLY A 127 -10.22 2.00 -8.15
CA GLY A 127 -10.36 1.91 -9.60
C GLY A 127 -10.32 0.46 -10.07
N GLU A 128 -9.32 -0.31 -9.64
CA GLU A 128 -9.21 -1.73 -10.00
C GLU A 128 -10.36 -2.56 -9.39
N ALA A 129 -10.85 -2.20 -8.20
CA ALA A 129 -12.05 -2.80 -7.63
C ALA A 129 -13.31 -2.50 -8.46
N LEU A 130 -13.46 -1.27 -8.94
CA LEU A 130 -14.58 -0.84 -9.80
C LEU A 130 -14.58 -1.62 -11.11
N LEU A 131 -13.40 -1.77 -11.73
CA LEU A 131 -13.19 -2.48 -12.99
C LEU A 131 -13.26 -4.01 -12.86
N GLY A 132 -13.33 -4.55 -11.64
CA GLY A 132 -13.37 -6.00 -11.40
C GLY A 132 -12.00 -6.69 -11.59
N ASN A 133 -10.93 -5.92 -11.52
CA ASN A 133 -9.53 -6.35 -11.68
C ASN A 133 -8.80 -6.51 -10.34
N LEU A 134 -9.48 -6.29 -9.22
CA LEU A 134 -8.92 -6.48 -7.89
C LEU A 134 -9.31 -7.85 -7.32
N PRO A 135 -8.35 -8.69 -6.85
CA PRO A 135 -8.65 -9.95 -6.20
C PRO A 135 -9.41 -9.75 -4.88
N PRO A 136 -10.16 -10.76 -4.40
CA PRO A 136 -11.00 -10.64 -3.21
C PRO A 136 -10.22 -10.37 -1.91
N ASN A 137 -8.91 -10.60 -1.89
CA ASN A 137 -8.05 -10.32 -0.75
C ASN A 137 -7.11 -9.15 -1.07
N VAL A 138 -7.03 -8.19 -0.15
CA VAL A 138 -6.22 -6.98 -0.30
C VAL A 138 -5.36 -6.81 0.94
N LEU A 139 -4.04 -6.69 0.78
CA LEU A 139 -3.12 -6.30 1.83
C LEU A 139 -2.74 -4.83 1.66
N LEU A 140 -3.17 -3.99 2.59
CA LEU A 140 -2.75 -2.60 2.70
C LEU A 140 -1.59 -2.49 3.70
N ILE A 141 -0.48 -1.91 3.27
CA ILE A 141 0.72 -1.68 4.09
C ILE A 141 0.87 -0.16 4.26
N SER A 142 0.31 0.40 5.33
CA SER A 142 0.38 1.83 5.64
C SER A 142 0.04 2.09 7.11
N THR A 143 0.61 3.14 7.70
CA THR A 143 0.16 3.68 9.00
C THR A 143 -0.94 4.72 8.86
N ASP A 144 -1.20 5.22 7.66
CA ASP A 144 -2.11 6.34 7.46
C ASP A 144 -3.57 5.92 7.70
N GLN A 145 -4.30 6.79 8.37
CA GLN A 145 -5.72 6.62 8.65
C GLN A 145 -6.59 7.04 7.46
N ASP A 146 -6.05 7.82 6.51
CA ASP A 146 -6.77 8.30 5.34
C ASP A 146 -7.27 7.14 4.45
N PHE A 147 -6.60 5.99 4.48
CA PHE A 147 -7.06 4.77 3.82
C PHE A 147 -8.28 4.11 4.47
N HIS A 148 -8.72 4.55 5.66
CA HIS A 148 -9.80 3.89 6.40
C HIS A 148 -11.12 3.89 5.61
N LEU A 149 -11.53 5.03 5.05
CA LEU A 149 -12.77 5.12 4.28
C LEU A 149 -12.72 4.29 3.00
N ALA A 150 -11.57 4.25 2.32
CA ALA A 150 -11.38 3.45 1.12
C ALA A 150 -11.48 1.95 1.44
N THR A 151 -10.79 1.49 2.47
CA THR A 151 -10.82 0.08 2.90
C THR A 151 -12.19 -0.34 3.44
N GLN A 152 -12.86 0.53 4.19
CA GLN A 152 -14.24 0.31 4.65
C GLN A 152 -15.20 0.19 3.47
N SER A 153 -15.05 1.05 2.45
CA SER A 153 -15.88 1.01 1.25
C SER A 153 -15.71 -0.30 0.48
N LEU A 154 -14.47 -0.78 0.31
CA LEU A 154 -14.19 -2.08 -0.32
C LEU A 154 -14.83 -3.23 0.47
N HIS A 155 -14.67 -3.22 1.79
CA HIS A 155 -15.26 -4.24 2.65
C HIS A 155 -16.80 -4.25 2.56
N ALA A 156 -17.44 -3.09 2.71
CA ALA A 156 -18.88 -2.95 2.77
C ALA A 156 -19.58 -3.19 1.42
N THR A 157 -19.02 -2.70 0.32
CA THR A 157 -19.71 -2.71 -0.98
C THR A 157 -19.44 -3.96 -1.80
N LYS A 158 -18.24 -4.56 -1.67
CA LYS A 158 -17.81 -5.67 -2.53
C LYS A 158 -17.25 -6.88 -1.78
N ARG A 159 -17.37 -6.90 -0.44
CA ARG A 159 -16.96 -8.02 0.44
C ARG A 159 -15.49 -8.43 0.28
N TYR A 160 -14.60 -7.47 0.04
CA TYR A 160 -13.17 -7.73 0.05
C TYR A 160 -12.69 -8.08 1.47
N ASN A 161 -11.77 -9.04 1.56
CA ASN A 161 -11.02 -9.34 2.77
C ASN A 161 -9.83 -8.39 2.86
N ILE A 162 -9.91 -7.41 3.76
CA ILE A 162 -8.86 -6.41 3.95
C ILE A 162 -7.88 -6.89 5.02
N PHE A 163 -6.64 -7.08 4.67
CA PHE A 163 -5.52 -7.31 5.57
C PHE A 163 -4.73 -6.01 5.70
N VAL A 164 -4.20 -5.74 6.88
CA VAL A 164 -3.47 -4.48 7.14
C VAL A 164 -2.14 -4.76 7.82
N ALA A 165 -1.06 -4.15 7.34
CA ALA A 165 0.22 -4.14 8.02
C ALA A 165 0.64 -2.70 8.33
N ARG A 166 0.92 -2.40 9.61
CA ARG A 166 1.22 -1.03 10.07
C ARG A 166 2.43 -1.00 10.99
N LYS A 167 3.11 0.15 11.10
CA LYS A 167 4.03 0.39 12.22
C LYS A 167 3.24 0.64 13.51
N ARG A 168 3.92 0.45 14.65
CA ARG A 168 3.40 0.86 15.96
C ARG A 168 3.37 2.39 16.05
N ASN A 169 2.41 2.89 16.82
CA ASN A 169 2.38 4.26 17.32
C ASN A 169 3.61 4.55 18.18
N THR A 170 3.83 5.83 18.48
CA THR A 170 4.91 6.29 19.36
C THR A 170 4.82 5.70 20.77
N ASP A 171 3.61 5.39 21.25
CA ASP A 171 3.34 4.72 22.52
C ASP A 171 3.55 3.19 22.47
N GLY A 172 3.96 2.64 21.32
CA GLY A 172 4.16 1.21 21.12
C GLY A 172 2.89 0.41 20.83
N SER A 173 1.71 1.03 20.79
CA SER A 173 0.47 0.35 20.39
C SER A 173 0.40 0.13 18.89
N LEU A 174 -0.35 -0.89 18.42
CA LEU A 174 -0.63 -1.05 16.99
C LEU A 174 -1.94 -0.32 16.66
N PRO A 175 -1.97 0.60 15.68
CA PRO A 175 -3.17 1.36 15.35
C PRO A 175 -4.34 0.45 14.99
N ALA A 176 -5.53 0.78 15.48
CA ALA A 176 -6.74 0.03 15.17
C ALA A 176 -7.03 0.07 13.66
N ALA A 177 -7.48 -1.07 13.13
CA ALA A 177 -7.92 -1.24 11.76
C ALA A 177 -9.28 -1.96 11.77
N PRO A 178 -10.38 -1.25 12.12
CA PRO A 178 -11.65 -1.87 12.47
C PRO A 178 -12.34 -2.65 11.33
N SER A 179 -11.95 -2.42 10.08
CA SER A 179 -12.44 -3.16 8.91
C SER A 179 -11.47 -4.25 8.43
N ALA A 180 -10.36 -4.49 9.14
CA ALA A 180 -9.34 -5.44 8.73
C ALA A 180 -9.66 -6.85 9.23
N TYR A 181 -9.72 -7.80 8.32
CA TYR A 181 -9.78 -9.23 8.61
C TYR A 181 -8.57 -9.71 9.42
N GLY A 182 -7.38 -9.18 9.13
CA GLY A 182 -6.13 -9.48 9.82
C GLY A 182 -5.22 -8.26 9.94
N THR A 183 -4.53 -8.09 11.06
CA THR A 183 -3.55 -7.00 11.25
C THR A 183 -2.20 -7.50 11.76
N TRP A 184 -1.12 -6.99 11.15
CA TRP A 184 0.26 -7.24 11.56
C TRP A 184 1.03 -5.96 11.86
N GLU A 185 2.01 -6.08 12.75
CA GLU A 185 3.10 -5.12 12.85
C GLU A 185 4.03 -5.29 11.64
N TRP A 186 4.19 -4.25 10.83
CA TRP A 186 4.96 -4.30 9.58
C TRP A 186 6.40 -4.77 9.77
N ALA A 187 7.08 -4.29 10.81
CA ALA A 187 8.46 -4.71 11.13
C ALA A 187 8.58 -6.21 11.45
N ARG A 188 7.49 -6.84 11.92
CA ARG A 188 7.43 -8.28 12.17
C ARG A 188 6.99 -9.04 10.94
N MET A 189 6.02 -8.54 10.16
CA MET A 189 5.50 -9.22 8.97
C MET A 189 6.55 -9.49 7.90
N GLN A 190 7.60 -8.66 7.84
CA GLN A 190 8.74 -8.85 6.96
C GLN A 190 9.66 -10.01 7.38
N LYS A 191 9.39 -10.67 8.51
CA LYS A 191 10.13 -11.80 9.07
C LYS A 191 9.22 -13.04 9.09
N PRO A 192 9.80 -14.27 9.08
CA PRO A 192 9.01 -15.49 9.15
C PRO A 192 8.30 -15.61 10.51
N GLY A 193 7.08 -16.16 10.51
CA GLY A 193 6.33 -16.47 11.73
C GLY A 193 5.85 -15.24 12.49
N ALA A 194 5.55 -14.15 11.78
CA ALA A 194 5.06 -12.93 12.41
C ALA A 194 3.69 -13.18 13.05
N PRO A 195 3.53 -12.89 14.36
CA PRO A 195 2.25 -13.08 15.01
C PRO A 195 1.22 -12.11 14.44
N VAL A 196 0.07 -12.64 14.03
CA VAL A 196 -1.12 -11.83 13.72
C VAL A 196 -1.67 -11.28 15.03
N GLN A 197 -1.90 -9.97 15.11
CA GLN A 197 -2.32 -9.32 16.37
C GLN A 197 -3.83 -9.18 16.50
N VAL A 198 -4.53 -9.04 15.37
CA VAL A 198 -5.99 -8.99 15.34
C VAL A 198 -6.45 -9.85 14.18
N VAL A 199 -7.29 -10.84 14.47
CA VAL A 199 -8.10 -11.53 13.48
C VAL A 199 -9.54 -11.15 13.82
N ILE A 200 -10.19 -10.35 12.98
CA ILE A 200 -11.64 -10.24 13.08
C ILE A 200 -12.16 -11.60 12.61
N ARG A 201 -12.43 -12.49 13.56
CA ARG A 201 -13.30 -13.64 13.31
C ARG A 201 -14.66 -13.04 13.00
N ASN A 202 -15.00 -12.94 11.72
CA ASN A 202 -16.39 -12.86 11.33
C ASN A 202 -17.06 -14.15 11.81
N LYS A 203 -17.55 -14.13 13.06
CA LYS A 203 -18.70 -14.94 13.43
C LYS A 203 -19.82 -14.37 12.56
N ASN A 204 -20.27 -15.15 11.57
CA ASN A 204 -21.43 -14.98 10.70
C ASN A 204 -21.05 -15.04 9.22
N ILE A 205 -20.79 -16.25 8.75
CA ILE A 205 -21.39 -16.78 7.52
C ILE A 205 -22.17 -18.02 7.96
#